data_AF-A0A2A5J1C8-F1
#
_entry.id   AF-A0A2A5J1C8-F1
#
_cell.length_a   1.000
_cell.length_b   1.000
_cell.length_c   1.000
_cell.angle_alpha   90.00
_cell.angle_beta   90.00
_cell.angle_gamma   90.00
#
_symmetry.space_group_name_H-M   'P 1'
#
loop_
_entity.id
_entity.type
_entity.pdbx_description
1 polymer ?
#
loop_
_entity_poly.entity_id
_entity_poly.type
_entity_poly.pdbx_seq_one_letter_code
_entity_poly.pdbx_strand_id
1 'polypeptide(L)'
;MGWVAEWYDTIGVSTFLLAIIAWLIGRRKGKADIGKIDSESGKIGVEAAQIIAQTATDLLVPLSERVGKLEARIDVLEAENEHKTKLLDSAIRFIQELLRWIGIHVPDGDPPTIPPDLENELHEDRW
;
A
#
# COMPACT_ATOMS: atom_id res chain seq x y z
N MET A 1 24.92 -83.30 -24.94
CA MET A 1 24.25 -82.35 -24.01
C MET A 1 24.30 -80.93 -24.59
N GLY A 2 23.69 -80.67 -25.77
CA GLY A 2 23.73 -79.35 -26.44
C GLY A 2 22.38 -78.64 -26.53
N TRP A 3 21.28 -79.39 -26.55
CA TRP A 3 19.92 -78.88 -26.73
C TRP A 3 19.43 -77.97 -25.57
N VAL A 4 19.86 -78.22 -24.33
CA VAL A 4 19.47 -77.40 -23.17
C VAL A 4 20.10 -75.99 -23.22
N ALA A 5 21.26 -75.85 -23.88
CA ALA A 5 21.95 -74.56 -24.02
C ALA A 5 21.24 -73.64 -25.03
N GLU A 6 20.78 -74.17 -26.17
CA GLU A 6 20.04 -73.39 -27.19
C GLU A 6 18.70 -72.85 -26.66
N TRP A 7 18.01 -73.62 -25.81
CA TRP A 7 16.75 -73.18 -25.20
C TRP A 7 16.95 -72.01 -24.23
N TYR A 8 18.03 -72.02 -23.45
CA TYR A 8 18.37 -70.94 -22.53
C TYR A 8 18.82 -69.67 -23.27
N ASP A 9 19.56 -69.83 -24.36
CA ASP A 9 20.05 -68.71 -25.19
C ASP A 9 18.88 -67.96 -25.86
N THR A 10 17.88 -68.71 -26.35
CA THR A 10 16.69 -68.13 -27.00
C THR A 10 15.79 -67.38 -26.00
N ILE A 11 15.61 -67.90 -24.78
CA ILE A 11 14.81 -67.25 -23.73
C ILE A 11 15.54 -66.05 -23.12
N GLY A 12 16.85 -66.14 -22.94
CA GLY A 12 17.69 -65.04 -22.44
C GLY A 12 17.67 -63.82 -23.37
N VAL A 13 17.76 -64.04 -24.68
CA VAL A 13 17.71 -62.95 -25.67
C VAL A 13 16.31 -62.31 -25.75
N SER A 14 15.24 -63.09 -25.59
CA SER A 14 13.86 -62.56 -25.65
C SER A 14 13.53 -61.66 -24.45
N THR A 15 13.95 -62.06 -23.24
CA THR A 15 13.72 -61.29 -22.02
C THR A 15 14.53 -59.99 -22.00
N PHE A 16 15.75 -60.01 -22.54
CA PHE A 16 16.59 -58.82 -22.68
C PHE A 16 16.00 -57.81 -23.68
N LEU A 17 15.49 -58.28 -24.82
CA LEU A 17 14.78 -57.43 -25.78
C LEU A 17 13.51 -56.80 -25.18
N LEU A 18 12.72 -57.56 -24.42
CA LEU A 18 11.54 -57.03 -23.74
C LEU A 18 11.91 -55.99 -22.67
N ALA A 19 13.00 -56.19 -21.93
CA ALA A 19 13.49 -55.22 -20.95
C ALA A 19 13.93 -53.91 -21.61
N ILE A 20 14.59 -53.97 -22.78
CA ILE A 20 15.00 -52.79 -23.55
C ILE A 20 13.77 -52.03 -24.08
N ILE A 21 12.77 -52.74 -24.60
CA ILE A 21 11.53 -52.14 -25.10
C ILE A 21 10.76 -51.48 -23.94
N ALA A 22 10.63 -52.16 -22.80
CA ALA A 22 10.01 -51.60 -21.60
C ALA A 22 10.74 -50.35 -21.09
N TRP A 23 12.08 -50.35 -21.11
CA TRP A 23 12.89 -49.20 -20.72
C TRP A 23 12.70 -48.01 -21.68
N LEU A 24 12.67 -48.25 -22.99
CA LEU A 24 12.43 -47.20 -24.00
C LEU A 24 11.04 -46.57 -23.85
N ILE A 25 10.01 -47.39 -23.55
CA ILE A 25 8.63 -46.91 -23.34
C ILE A 25 8.53 -46.16 -22.00
N GLY A 26 9.13 -46.67 -20.93
CA GLY A 26 9.18 -46.01 -19.62
C GLY A 26 9.88 -44.66 -19.67
N ARG A 27 10.98 -44.56 -20.44
CA ARG A 27 11.72 -43.30 -20.65
C ARG A 27 10.93 -42.25 -21.43
N ARG A 28 10.02 -42.67 -22.32
CA ARG A 28 9.10 -41.75 -23.03
C ARG A 28 7.96 -41.26 -22.13
N LYS A 29 7.39 -42.13 -21.28
CA LYS A 29 6.34 -41.74 -20.33
C LYS A 29 6.82 -40.74 -19.28
N GLY A 30 8.00 -40.95 -18.70
CA GLY A 30 8.55 -40.04 -17.67
C GLY A 30 8.74 -38.60 -18.14
N LYS A 31 9.04 -38.38 -19.44
CA LYS A 31 9.16 -37.02 -20.00
C LYS A 31 7.82 -36.30 -20.15
N ALA A 32 6.73 -37.04 -20.41
CA ALA A 32 5.40 -36.46 -20.55
C ALA A 32 4.84 -36.00 -19.20
N ASP A 33 5.07 -36.79 -18.14
CA ASP A 33 4.63 -36.45 -16.79
C ASP A 33 5.40 -35.26 -16.22
N ILE A 34 6.71 -35.15 -16.50
CA ILE A 34 7.54 -33.98 -16.11
C ILE A 34 7.04 -32.70 -16.80
N GLY A 35 6.76 -32.75 -18.11
CA GLY A 35 6.25 -31.57 -18.83
C GLY A 35 4.86 -31.12 -18.36
N LYS A 36 4.02 -32.06 -17.91
CA LYS A 36 2.71 -31.75 -17.33
C LYS A 36 2.86 -31.07 -15.97
N ILE A 37 3.73 -31.59 -15.11
CA ILE A 37 4.01 -31.02 -13.77
C ILE A 37 4.60 -29.61 -13.89
N ASP A 38 5.55 -29.37 -14.81
CA ASP A 38 6.11 -28.03 -15.04
C ASP A 38 5.04 -27.05 -15.54
N SER A 39 4.11 -27.50 -16.40
CA SER A 39 3.02 -26.66 -16.90
C SER A 39 1.99 -26.31 -15.80
N GLU A 40 1.71 -27.24 -14.90
CA GLU A 40 0.79 -27.03 -13.78
C GLU A 40 1.43 -26.13 -12.71
N SER A 41 2.71 -26.33 -12.42
CA SER A 41 3.50 -25.47 -11.52
C SER A 41 3.59 -24.03 -12.05
N GLY A 42 3.83 -23.86 -13.36
CA GLY A 42 3.85 -22.54 -14.00
C GLY A 42 2.50 -21.82 -13.93
N LYS A 43 1.38 -22.54 -14.11
CA LYS A 43 0.03 -21.97 -13.98
C LYS A 43 -0.27 -21.52 -12.56
N ILE A 44 0.07 -22.33 -11.55
CA ILE A 44 -0.10 -21.98 -10.14
C ILE A 44 0.69 -20.72 -9.79
N GLY A 45 1.92 -20.58 -10.31
CA GLY A 45 2.74 -19.38 -10.10
C GLY A 45 2.09 -18.11 -10.69
N VAL A 46 1.49 -18.22 -11.88
CA VAL A 46 0.78 -17.10 -12.53
C VAL A 46 -0.49 -16.73 -11.77
N GLU A 47 -1.28 -17.72 -11.34
CA GLU A 47 -2.49 -17.50 -10.55
C GLU A 47 -2.18 -16.84 -9.20
N ALA A 48 -1.14 -17.31 -8.51
CA ALA A 48 -0.69 -16.71 -7.26
C ALA A 48 -0.23 -15.26 -7.44
N ALA A 49 0.55 -14.98 -8.49
CA ALA A 49 0.97 -13.61 -8.81
C ALA A 49 -0.23 -12.70 -9.13
N GLN A 50 -1.23 -13.22 -9.83
CA GLN A 50 -2.44 -12.48 -10.16
C GLN A 50 -3.30 -12.17 -8.92
N ILE A 51 -3.45 -13.14 -8.00
CA ILE A 51 -4.15 -12.92 -6.73
C ILE A 51 -3.42 -11.89 -5.86
N ILE A 52 -2.09 -11.96 -5.79
CA ILE A 52 -1.28 -10.99 -5.03
C ILE A 52 -1.41 -9.59 -5.64
N ALA A 53 -1.33 -9.47 -6.97
CA ALA A 53 -1.50 -8.20 -7.67
C ALA A 53 -2.90 -7.60 -7.46
N GLN A 54 -3.94 -8.44 -7.53
CA GLN A 54 -5.33 -8.04 -7.29
C GLN A 54 -5.52 -7.59 -5.84
N THR A 55 -5.01 -8.35 -4.87
CA THR A 55 -5.11 -8.01 -3.45
C THR A 55 -4.37 -6.71 -3.14
N ALA A 56 -3.20 -6.50 -3.76
CA ALA A 56 -2.46 -5.25 -3.61
C ALA A 56 -3.23 -4.06 -4.18
N THR A 57 -3.88 -4.21 -5.33
CA THR A 57 -4.72 -3.14 -5.92
C THR A 57 -5.95 -2.87 -5.07
N ASP A 58 -6.65 -3.90 -4.61
CA ASP A 58 -7.85 -3.77 -3.77
C ASP A 58 -7.56 -3.07 -2.43
N LEU A 59 -6.33 -3.19 -1.90
CA LEU A 59 -5.90 -2.49 -0.68
C LEU A 59 -5.35 -1.08 -0.96
N LEU A 60 -4.58 -0.91 -2.04
CA LEU A 60 -3.93 0.37 -2.36
C LEU A 60 -4.91 1.42 -2.88
N VAL A 61 -5.91 1.03 -3.67
CA VAL A 61 -6.92 1.95 -4.22
C VAL A 61 -7.65 2.73 -3.11
N PRO A 62 -8.29 2.09 -2.11
CA PRO A 62 -8.99 2.83 -1.06
C PRO A 62 -8.05 3.64 -0.16
N LEU A 63 -6.79 3.21 0.00
CA LEU A 63 -5.78 3.99 0.73
C LEU A 63 -5.40 5.26 -0.04
N SER A 64 -5.15 5.16 -1.33
CA SER A 64 -4.84 6.31 -2.19
C SER A 64 -5.99 7.32 -2.22
N GLU A 65 -7.23 6.87 -2.29
CA GLU A 65 -8.41 7.74 -2.21
C GLU A 65 -8.51 8.47 -0.87
N ARG A 66 -8.25 7.75 0.25
CA ARG A 66 -8.25 8.37 1.58
C ARG A 66 -7.13 9.38 1.75
N VAL A 67 -5.94 9.07 1.25
CA VAL A 67 -4.80 10.00 1.26
C VAL A 67 -5.14 11.26 0.48
N GLY A 68 -5.63 11.13 -0.77
CA GLY A 68 -6.02 12.30 -1.56
C GLY A 68 -7.14 13.13 -0.91
N LYS A 69 -8.11 12.48 -0.25
CA LYS A 69 -9.16 13.20 0.50
C LYS A 69 -8.61 13.94 1.72
N LEU A 70 -7.63 13.36 2.41
CA LEU A 70 -6.99 14.00 3.56
C LEU A 70 -6.11 15.17 3.13
N GLU A 71 -5.33 15.02 2.06
CA GLU A 71 -4.53 16.09 1.46
C GLU A 71 -5.42 17.27 1.07
N ALA A 72 -6.51 17.02 0.34
CA ALA A 72 -7.47 18.08 -0.02
C ALA A 72 -8.10 18.76 1.21
N ARG A 73 -8.32 18.02 2.30
CA ARG A 73 -8.86 18.59 3.54
C ARG A 73 -7.81 19.43 4.28
N ILE A 74 -6.54 19.04 4.23
CA ILE A 74 -5.43 19.82 4.77
C ILE A 74 -5.32 21.14 4.01
N ASP A 75 -5.31 21.12 2.69
CA ASP A 75 -5.22 22.34 1.86
C ASP A 75 -6.35 23.33 2.18
N VAL A 76 -7.57 22.83 2.33
CA VAL A 76 -8.73 23.67 2.72
C VAL A 76 -8.55 24.24 4.12
N LEU A 77 -8.11 23.43 5.09
CA LEU A 77 -7.92 23.87 6.46
C LEU A 77 -6.78 24.88 6.58
N GLU A 78 -5.68 24.71 5.83
CA GLU A 78 -4.58 25.66 5.77
C GLU A 78 -5.03 27.00 5.17
N ALA A 79 -5.78 26.97 4.08
CA ALA A 79 -6.34 28.17 3.46
C ALA A 79 -7.33 28.90 4.39
N GLU A 80 -8.20 28.16 5.08
CA GLU A 80 -9.13 28.73 6.06
C GLU A 80 -8.39 29.33 7.25
N ASN A 81 -7.33 28.67 7.74
CA ASN A 81 -6.52 29.16 8.84
C ASN A 81 -5.80 30.45 8.44
N GLU A 82 -5.11 30.46 7.30
CA GLU A 82 -4.45 31.66 6.78
C GLU A 82 -5.44 32.83 6.61
N HIS A 83 -6.64 32.55 6.08
CA HIS A 83 -7.68 33.56 5.94
C HIS A 83 -8.14 34.12 7.30
N LYS A 84 -8.39 33.25 8.29
CA LYS A 84 -8.79 33.64 9.65
C LYS A 84 -7.69 34.43 10.35
N THR A 85 -6.43 34.01 10.26
CA THR A 85 -5.29 34.74 10.82
C THR A 85 -5.20 36.14 10.23
N LYS A 86 -5.27 36.30 8.91
CA LYS A 86 -5.27 37.63 8.27
C LYS A 86 -6.43 38.50 8.73
N LEU A 87 -7.62 37.92 8.88
CA LEU A 87 -8.80 38.64 9.35
C LEU A 87 -8.63 39.09 10.80
N LEU A 88 -8.12 38.22 11.67
CA LEU A 88 -7.82 38.53 13.08
C LEU A 88 -6.75 39.61 13.19
N ASP A 89 -5.66 39.53 12.43
CA ASP A 89 -4.61 40.55 12.39
C ASP A 89 -5.18 41.92 11.95
N SER A 90 -6.06 41.92 10.95
CA SER A 90 -6.74 43.13 10.50
C SER A 90 -7.68 43.69 11.58
N ALA A 91 -8.43 42.83 12.27
CA ALA A 91 -9.33 43.23 13.34
C ALA A 91 -8.56 43.81 14.53
N ILE A 92 -7.45 43.17 14.94
CA ILE A 92 -6.57 43.65 16.01
C ILE A 92 -6.02 45.03 15.66
N ARG A 93 -5.51 45.21 14.43
CA ARG A 93 -4.99 46.50 13.98
C ARG A 93 -6.07 47.58 14.01
N PHE A 94 -7.26 47.27 13.53
CA PHE A 94 -8.39 48.19 13.56
C PHE A 94 -8.78 48.57 14.99
N ILE A 95 -8.87 47.60 15.91
CA ILE A 95 -9.16 47.84 17.33
C ILE A 95 -8.08 48.75 17.95
N GLN A 96 -6.80 48.49 17.69
CA GLN A 96 -5.72 49.33 18.20
C GLN A 96 -5.79 50.77 17.69
N GLU A 97 -6.09 50.94 16.40
CA GLU A 97 -6.27 52.26 15.79
C GLU A 97 -7.49 52.98 16.35
N LEU A 98 -8.59 52.27 16.55
CA LEU A 98 -9.80 52.79 17.19
C LEU A 98 -9.54 53.20 18.64
N LEU A 99 -8.87 52.37 19.43
CA LEU A 99 -8.52 52.70 20.82
C LEU A 99 -7.60 53.92 20.89
N ARG A 100 -6.64 54.04 19.97
CA ARG A 100 -5.80 55.24 19.86
C ARG A 100 -6.62 56.47 19.52
N TRP A 101 -7.54 56.36 18.57
CA TRP A 101 -8.44 57.45 18.19
C TRP A 101 -9.31 57.89 19.37
N ILE A 102 -9.90 56.93 20.10
CA ILE A 102 -10.72 57.18 21.31
C ILE A 102 -9.87 57.88 22.38
N GLY A 103 -8.66 57.40 22.67
CA GLY A 103 -7.80 58.02 23.68
C GLY A 103 -7.44 59.49 23.39
N ILE A 104 -7.44 59.89 22.11
CA ILE A 104 -7.23 61.29 21.72
C ILE A 104 -8.52 62.12 21.83
N HIS A 105 -9.68 61.53 21.56
CA HIS A 105 -10.94 62.26 21.39
C HIS A 105 -11.94 62.10 22.56
N VAL A 106 -11.70 61.18 23.49
CA VAL A 106 -12.57 60.87 24.64
C VAL A 106 -11.70 60.75 25.90
N PRO A 107 -11.37 61.88 26.56
CA PRO A 107 -10.38 61.91 27.65
C PRO A 107 -10.85 61.27 28.97
N ASP A 108 -12.15 61.14 29.20
CA ASP A 108 -12.72 60.59 30.46
C ASP A 108 -13.31 59.17 30.29
N GLY A 109 -12.97 58.48 29.19
CA GLY A 109 -13.42 57.11 28.94
C GLY A 109 -12.44 56.08 29.51
N ASP A 110 -12.89 55.25 30.45
CA ASP A 110 -12.10 54.11 30.90
C ASP A 110 -11.89 53.11 29.75
N PRO A 111 -10.66 52.58 29.56
CA PRO A 111 -10.40 51.60 28.53
C PRO A 111 -11.17 50.29 28.80
N PRO A 112 -11.61 49.57 27.76
CA PRO A 112 -12.29 48.30 27.94
C PRO A 112 -11.36 47.25 28.58
N THR A 113 -11.93 46.47 29.51
CA THR A 113 -11.22 45.36 30.17
C THR A 113 -10.90 44.24 29.17
N ILE A 114 -9.70 43.65 29.29
CA ILE A 114 -9.28 42.51 28.47
C ILE A 114 -10.18 41.29 28.82
N PRO A 115 -10.74 40.58 27.83
CA PRO A 115 -11.48 39.35 28.07
C PRO A 115 -10.61 38.26 28.74
N PRO A 116 -11.16 37.46 29.67
CA PRO A 116 -10.39 36.47 30.43
C PRO A 116 -9.74 35.39 29.55
N ASP A 117 -10.37 35.05 28.42
CA ASP A 117 -9.83 34.05 27.49
C ASP A 117 -8.50 34.51 26.86
N LEU A 118 -8.36 35.81 26.58
CA LEU A 118 -7.12 36.41 26.06
C LEU A 118 -6.06 36.57 27.16
N GLU A 119 -6.47 36.81 28.39
CA GLU A 119 -5.55 36.93 29.52
C GLU A 119 -4.84 35.60 29.78
N ASN A 120 -5.57 34.48 29.74
CA ASN A 120 -4.99 33.14 29.93
C ASN A 120 -3.96 32.76 28.86
N GLU A 121 -4.22 33.04 27.57
CA GLU A 121 -3.27 32.73 26.49
C GLU A 121 -1.98 33.55 26.59
N LEU A 122 -2.04 34.80 27.05
CA LEU A 122 -0.85 35.65 27.29
C LEU A 122 0.03 35.16 28.46
N HIS A 123 -0.51 34.31 29.32
CA HIS A 123 0.20 33.72 30.46
C HIS A 123 0.78 32.33 30.17
N GLU A 124 0.22 31.57 29.24
CA GLU A 124 0.74 30.25 28.85
C GLU A 124 2.05 30.31 28.02
N ASP A 125 2.24 31.35 27.20
CA ASP A 125 3.44 31.53 26.34
C ASP A 125 4.75 31.88 27.10
N ARG A 126 4.76 31.80 28.44
CA ARG A 126 5.89 32.20 29.32
C ARG A 126 6.68 31.06 29.96
N TRP A 127 6.56 29.82 29.48
CA TRP A 127 7.32 28.66 29.97
C TRP A 127 8.02 27.86 28.87
#